data_AF-A0A968NNS3-F1
#
_entry.id   AF-A0A968NNS3-F1
#
_cell.length_a   1.000
_cell.length_b   1.000
_cell.length_c   1.000
_cell.angle_alpha   90.00
_cell.angle_beta   90.00
_cell.angle_gamma   90.00
#
_symmetry.space_group_name_H-M   'P 1'
#
loop_
_entity.id
_entity.type
_entity.pdbx_description
1 polymer ?
#
loop_
_entity_poly.entity_id
_entity_poly.type
_entity_poly.pdbx_seq_one_letter_code
_entity_poly.pdbx_strand_id
1 'polypeptide(L)' 'MIELYDHATDPAEMINLARDPDRAGLIRELEQQLRERVAAAETVPAGLKVLEAVPRGKEQRTKSGE' A
#
# COMPACT_ATOMS: atom_id res chain seq x y z
N MET A 1 0.30 -11.39 2.64
CA MET A 1 0.30 -12.33 1.51
C MET A 1 0.76 -11.51 0.31
N ILE A 2 1.76 -11.99 -0.44
CA ILE A 2 2.26 -11.29 -1.64
C ILE A 2 1.48 -11.84 -2.84
N GLU A 3 1.19 -10.97 -3.80
CA GLU A 3 0.58 -11.32 -5.09
C GLU A 3 1.50 -10.82 -6.20
N LEU A 4 1.59 -11.59 -7.29
CA LEU A 4 2.39 -11.24 -8.46
C LEU A 4 1.55 -11.53 -9.70
N TYR A 5 1.31 -10.51 -10.52
CA TYR A 5 0.57 -10.60 -11.78
C TYR A 5 1.47 -10.17 -12.94
N ASP A 6 1.32 -10.81 -14.09
CA ASP A 6 2.00 -10.43 -15.33
C ASP A 6 1.04 -9.65 -16.24
N HIS A 7 1.14 -8.33 -16.21
CA HIS A 7 0.27 -7.47 -17.02
C HIS A 7 0.39 -7.68 -18.54
N ALA A 8 1.50 -8.25 -19.03
CA ALA A 8 1.68 -8.46 -20.46
C ALA A 8 0.82 -9.62 -20.97
N THR A 9 0.68 -10.68 -20.18
CA THR A 9 -0.05 -11.90 -20.56
C THR A 9 -1.39 -12.05 -19.86
N ASP A 10 -1.57 -11.38 -18.72
CA ASP A 10 -2.76 -11.37 -17.89
C ASP A 10 -3.16 -9.94 -17.49
N PRO A 11 -3.64 -9.13 -18.44
CA PRO A 11 -4.02 -7.73 -18.18
C PRO A 11 -5.22 -7.59 -17.25
N ALA A 12 -5.98 -8.67 -17.02
CA ALA A 12 -7.11 -8.70 -16.10
C ALA A 12 -6.71 -9.14 -14.68
N GLU A 13 -5.43 -9.48 -14.45
CA GLU A 13 -4.88 -9.87 -13.14
C GLU A 13 -5.62 -11.05 -12.49
N MET A 14 -5.95 -12.07 -13.29
CA MET A 14 -6.72 -13.23 -12.84
C MET A 14 -5.83 -14.35 -12.28
N ILE A 15 -4.54 -14.36 -12.58
CA ILE A 15 -3.60 -15.44 -12.26
C ILE A 15 -2.50 -14.93 -11.34
N ASN A 16 -2.62 -15.27 -10.05
CA ASN A 16 -1.58 -14.95 -9.06
C ASN A 16 -0.39 -15.92 -9.17
N LEU A 17 0.76 -15.39 -9.58
CA LEU A 17 2.02 -16.10 -9.77
C LEU A 17 2.93 -16.11 -8.53
N ALA A 18 2.50 -15.58 -7.39
CA ALA A 18 3.37 -15.44 -6.20
C ALA A 18 3.88 -16.77 -5.61
N ARG A 19 3.27 -17.90 -5.99
CA ARG A 19 3.68 -19.25 -5.55
C ARG A 19 4.42 -20.04 -6.62
N ASP A 20 4.62 -19.45 -7.79
CA ASP A 20 5.38 -20.06 -8.88
C ASP A 20 6.88 -20.08 -8.51
N PRO A 21 7.52 -21.26 -8.38
CA PRO A 21 8.93 -21.36 -8.05
C PRO A 21 9.83 -20.69 -9.10
N ASP A 22 9.40 -20.62 -10.37
CA ASP A 22 10.16 -19.98 -11.45
C ASP A 22 10.21 -18.46 -11.30
N ARG A 23 9.33 -17.89 -10.47
CA ARG A 23 9.26 -16.46 -10.16
C ARG A 23 9.92 -16.09 -8.84
N ALA A 24 10.45 -17.05 -8.08
CA ALA A 24 11.03 -16.79 -6.76
C ALA A 24 12.18 -15.76 -6.79
N GLY A 25 13.03 -15.80 -7.82
CA GLY A 25 14.10 -14.81 -8.00
C GLY A 25 13.56 -13.39 -8.23
N LEU A 26 12.58 -13.26 -9.13
CA LEU A 26 11.93 -11.99 -9.46
C LEU A 26 11.22 -11.39 -8.23
N ILE A 27 10.51 -12.22 -7.46
CA ILE A 27 9.84 -11.78 -6.23
C ILE A 27 10.84 -11.16 -5.26
N ARG A 28 12.00 -11.81 -5.04
CA ARG A 28 13.04 -11.29 -4.15
C ARG A 28 13.61 -9.95 -4.62
N GLU A 29 13.76 -9.78 -5.93
CA GLU A 29 14.20 -8.51 -6.52
C GLU A 29 13.16 -7.40 -6.31
N LEU A 30 11.89 -7.67 -6.64
CA LEU A 30 10.79 -6.71 -6.47
C LEU A 30 10.59 -6.32 -5.00
N GLU A 31 10.69 -7.27 -4.08
CA GLU A 31 10.64 -7.00 -2.63
C GLU A 31 11.78 -6.07 -2.19
N GLN A 32 12.99 -6.25 -2.73
CA GLN A 32 14.12 -5.38 -2.40
C GLN A 32 13.89 -3.95 -2.90
N GLN A 33 13.46 -3.81 -4.16
CA GLN A 33 13.12 -2.50 -4.73
C GLN A 33 11.98 -1.82 -3.96
N LEU A 34 10.98 -2.59 -3.51
CA LEU A 34 9.88 -2.06 -2.72
C LEU A 34 10.37 -1.51 -1.37
N ARG A 35 11.22 -2.27 -0.65
CA ARG A 35 11.79 -1.82 0.63
C ARG A 35 12.56 -0.51 0.48
N GLU A 36 13.38 -0.40 -0.57
CA GLU A 36 14.14 0.83 -0.85
C GLU A 36 13.23 2.02 -1.13
N ARG A 37 12.17 1.82 -1.92
CA ARG A 37 11.20 2.89 -2.23
C ARG A 37 10.41 3.32 -1.01
N VAL A 38 10.00 2.38 -0.16
CA VAL A 38 9.30 2.70 1.10
C VAL A 38 10.22 3.53 2.00
N ALA A 39 11.46 3.09 2.22
CA ALA A 39 12.42 3.83 3.03
C ALA A 39 12.68 5.26 2.49
N ALA A 40 12.73 5.43 1.17
CA ALA A 40 12.86 6.74 0.55
C ALA A 40 11.60 7.62 0.74
N ALA A 41 10.41 7.01 0.69
CA ALA A 41 9.13 7.70 0.80
C ALA A 41 8.71 8.04 2.24
N GLU A 42 9.32 7.43 3.26
CA GLU A 42 9.10 7.75 4.67
C GLU A 42 9.57 9.17 5.04
N THR A 43 10.33 9.83 4.17
CA THR A 43 10.68 11.24 4.35
C THR A 43 9.51 12.12 3.94
N VAL A 44 8.94 12.87 4.90
CA VAL A 44 7.91 13.88 4.62
C VAL A 44 8.47 14.89 3.62
N PRO A 45 7.87 15.05 2.43
CA PRO A 45 8.34 16.01 1.45
C PRO A 45 8.34 17.43 2.01
N ALA A 46 9.35 18.22 1.65
CA ALA A 46 9.46 19.60 2.07
C ALA A 46 8.19 20.39 1.71
N GLY A 47 7.65 21.14 2.68
CA GLY A 47 6.43 21.94 2.50
C GLY A 47 5.12 21.19 2.76
N LEU A 48 5.15 19.90 3.09
CA LEU A 48 3.98 19.16 3.55
C LEU A 48 3.93 19.06 5.07
N LYS A 49 2.75 19.30 5.64
CA LYS A 49 2.47 19.10 7.07
C LYS A 49 1.69 17.80 7.24
N VAL A 50 2.28 16.84 7.94
CA VAL A 50 1.55 15.64 8.37
C VAL A 50 0.57 16.06 9.47
N LEU A 51 -0.72 15.84 9.24
CA LEU A 51 -1.72 16.03 10.28
C LEU A 51 -1.69 14.80 11.19
N GLU A 52 -1.55 15.00 12.50
CA GLU A 52 -1.76 13.91 13.44
C GLU A 52 -3.20 13.41 13.30
N ALA A 53 -3.38 12.09 13.25
CA ALA A 53 -4.71 11.50 13.22
C ALA A 53 -5.46 11.93 14.47
N VAL A 54 -6.47 12.78 14.32
CA VAL A 54 -7.38 13.12 15.41
C VAL A 54 -8.03 11.81 15.85
N PRO A 55 -7.84 11.35 17.10
CA PRO A 55 -8.56 10.18 17.58
C PRO A 55 -10.04 10.46 17.38
N ARG A 56 -10.77 9.56 16.71
CA ARG A 56 -12.22 9.71 16.49
C ARG A 56 -12.96 9.71 17.82
N GLY A 57 -13.02 10.89 18.45
CA GLY A 57 -13.76 11.19 19.64
C GLY A 57 -15.23 11.36 19.29
N LYS A 58 -16.03 10.42 19.78
CA LYS A 58 -17.49 10.31 19.74
C LYS A 58 -18.23 11.60 19.35
N GLU A 59 -18.77 11.62 18.14
CA GLU A 59 -19.73 12.61 17.69
C GLU A 59 -21.01 12.46 18.53
N GLN A 60 -21.10 13.26 19.60
CA GLN A 60 -22.32 13.43 20.37
C GLN A 60 -23.34 14.14 19.48
N ARG A 61 -24.36 13.40 19.02
CA ARG A 61 -25.59 13.99 18.49
C ARG A 61 -26.22 14.85 19.59
N THR A 62 -25.92 16.15 19.61
CA THR A 62 -26.81 17.12 20.22
C THR A 62 -27.91 17.42 19.22
N LYS A 63 -29.07 16.78 19.39
CA LYS A 63 -30.32 17.34 18.87
C LYS A 63 -30.64 18.58 19.71
N SER A 64 -30.51 19.75 19.10
CA SER A 64 -31.25 20.97 19.46
C SER A 64 -32.30 21.15 18.35
N GLY A 65 -33.59 21.12 18.69
CA GLY A 65 -34.53 22.27 18.59
C GLY A 65 -34.91 22.52 17.12
N GLU A 66 -36.17 22.44 16.69
CA GLU A 66 -37.45 22.91 17.27
C GLU A 66 -38.60 21.92 17.03
#